data_AF-A0A261DC13-F1
#
_entry.id   AF-A0A261DC13-F1
#
_cell.length_a   1.000
_cell.length_b   1.000
_cell.length_c   1.000
_cell.angle_alpha   90.00
_cell.angle_beta   90.00
_cell.angle_gamma   90.00
#
_symmetry.space_group_name_H-M   'P 1'
#
loop_
_entity.id
_entity.type
_entity.pdbx_description
1 polymer ?
#
loop_
_entity_poly.entity_id
_entity_poly.type
_entity_poly.pdbx_seq_one_letter_code
_entity_poly.pdbx_strand_id
1 'polypeptide(L)' 'MRTIAQKYIEEGEARGIQLGEARGEARGEARGEARGEARGKARRNFEVARNLQKAGISIEIISQSTGLTKEQIEELE' A
#
# COMPACT_ATOMS: atom_id res chain seq x y z
N MET A 1 -19.48 46.37 -9.10
CA MET A 1 -20.06 45.53 -8.03
C MET A 1 -20.08 44.09 -8.52
N ARG A 2 -19.60 43.13 -7.72
CA ARG A 2 -19.82 41.70 -7.98
C ARG A 2 -21.30 41.37 -7.82
N THR A 3 -21.84 40.54 -8.71
CA THR A 3 -23.23 40.09 -8.59
C THR A 3 -23.35 38.94 -7.59
N ILE A 4 -24.54 38.77 -7.01
CA ILE A 4 -24.84 37.63 -6.12
C ILE A 4 -24.61 36.30 -6.85
N ALA A 5 -24.90 36.25 -8.17
CA ALA A 5 -24.64 35.08 -9.01
C ALA A 5 -23.14 34.74 -9.11
N GLN A 6 -22.28 35.74 -9.33
CA GLN A 6 -20.82 35.54 -9.35
C GLN A 6 -20.30 34.98 -8.03
N LYS A 7 -20.82 35.49 -6.90
CA LYS A 7 -20.45 34.99 -5.58
C LYS A 7 -20.77 33.50 -5.41
N TYR A 8 -21.96 33.06 -5.84
CA TYR A 8 -22.33 31.64 -5.74
C TYR A 8 -21.52 30.73 -6.66
N ILE A 9 -21.14 31.20 -7.86
CA ILE A 9 -20.26 30.47 -8.76
C ILE A 9 -18.88 30.29 -8.13
N GLU A 10 -18.27 31.38 -7.65
CA GLU A 10 -16.96 31.36 -6.98
C GLU A 10 -16.96 30.43 -5.74
N GLU A 11 -18.02 30.48 -4.92
CA GLU A 11 -18.18 29.59 -3.77
C GLU A 11 -18.34 28.11 -4.18
N GLY A 12 -19.08 27.84 -5.26
CA GLY A 12 -19.27 26.50 -5.79
C GLY A 12 -17.97 25.91 -6.32
N GLU A 13 -17.20 26.68 -7.09
CA GLU A 13 -15.89 26.30 -7.61
C GLU A 13 -14.89 26.05 -6.48
N ALA A 14 -14.82 26.97 -5.51
CA ALA A 14 -13.92 26.82 -4.35
C ALA A 14 -14.24 25.54 -3.55
N ARG A 15 -15.53 25.28 -3.27
CA ARG A 15 -15.95 24.05 -2.59
C ARG A 15 -15.67 22.80 -3.42
N GLY A 16 -15.86 22.88 -4.73
CA GLY A 16 -15.58 21.78 -5.65
C GLY A 16 -14.11 21.39 -5.64
N ILE A 17 -13.21 22.39 -5.71
CA ILE A 17 -11.76 22.19 -5.63
C ILE A 17 -11.38 21.60 -4.27
N GLN A 18 -11.81 22.22 -3.16
CA GLN A 18 -11.51 21.74 -1.81
C GLN A 18 -11.96 20.30 -1.58
N LEU A 19 -13.18 19.96 -2.01
CA LEU A 19 -13.70 18.60 -1.89
C LEU A 19 -12.95 17.61 -2.80
N GLY A 20 -12.55 18.06 -3.99
CA GLY A 20 -11.75 17.29 -4.94
C GLY A 20 -10.38 16.95 -4.36
N GLU A 21 -9.67 17.95 -3.83
CA GLU A 21 -8.35 17.79 -3.20
C GLU A 21 -8.42 16.89 -1.99
N ALA A 22 -9.34 17.13 -1.05
CA ALA A 22 -9.49 16.32 0.16
C ALA A 22 -9.80 14.85 -0.18
N ARG A 23 -10.66 14.59 -1.18
CA ARG A 23 -10.95 13.23 -1.64
C ARG A 23 -9.74 12.59 -2.35
N GLY A 24 -9.00 13.39 -3.12
CA GLY A 24 -7.81 12.95 -3.83
C GLY A 24 -6.72 12.51 -2.86
N GLU A 25 -6.44 13.34 -1.86
CA GLU A 25 -5.45 13.09 -0.80
C GLU A 25 -5.81 11.85 0.01
N ALA A 26 -7.04 11.78 0.55
CA ALA A 26 -7.49 10.63 1.34
C ALA A 26 -7.42 9.30 0.56
N ARG A 27 -7.77 9.31 -0.73
CA ARG A 27 -7.63 8.12 -1.59
C ARG A 27 -6.17 7.79 -1.88
N GLY A 28 -5.33 8.81 -2.07
CA GLY A 28 -3.91 8.67 -2.32
C GLY A 28 -3.21 8.03 -1.13
N GLU A 29 -3.46 8.54 0.07
CA GLU A 29 -2.91 8.06 1.33
C GLU A 29 -3.33 6.62 1.60
N ALA A 30 -4.64 6.31 1.57
CA ALA A 30 -5.13 4.96 1.81
C ALA A 30 -4.55 3.93 0.82
N ARG A 31 -4.41 4.29 -0.46
CA ARG A 31 -3.75 3.42 -1.47
C ARG A 31 -2.24 3.32 -1.24
N GLY A 32 -1.61 4.38 -0.76
CA GLY A 32 -0.19 4.42 -0.43
C GLY A 32 0.12 3.47 0.72
N GLU A 33 -0.60 3.63 1.83
CA GLU A 33 -0.48 2.82 3.04
C GLU A 33 -0.71 1.34 2.76
N ALA A 34 -1.84 0.98 2.12
CA ALA A 34 -2.14 -0.42 1.80
C ALA A 34 -1.06 -1.07 0.90
N ARG A 35 -0.53 -0.33 -0.07
CA ARG A 35 0.57 -0.83 -0.93
C ARG A 35 1.88 -0.93 -0.14
N GLY A 36 2.16 0.02 0.74
CA GLY A 36 3.34 0.02 1.60
C GLY A 36 3.35 -1.15 2.56
N GLU A 37 2.24 -1.40 3.25
CA GLU A 37 2.08 -2.52 4.17
C GLU A 37 2.22 -3.86 3.46
N ALA A 38 1.53 -4.04 2.32
CA ALA A 38 1.62 -5.28 1.54
C ALA A 38 3.06 -5.56 1.07
N ARG A 39 3.77 -4.53 0.56
CA ARG A 39 5.18 -4.65 0.15
C ARG A 39 6.10 -4.94 1.34
N GLY A 40 5.88 -4.29 2.47
CA GLY A 40 6.65 -4.50 3.70
C GLY A 40 6.49 -5.91 4.24
N LYS A 41 5.25 -6.41 4.30
CA LYS A 41 4.95 -7.78 4.71
C LYS A 41 5.58 -8.81 3.77
N ALA A 42 5.44 -8.63 2.45
CA ALA A 42 6.07 -9.52 1.48
C ALA A 42 7.60 -9.54 1.65
N ARG A 43 8.25 -8.37 1.70
CA ARG A 43 9.70 -8.27 1.90
C ARG A 43 10.14 -8.96 3.18
N ARG A 44 9.43 -8.73 4.30
CA ARG A 44 9.75 -9.38 5.57
C ARG A 44 9.61 -10.90 5.51
N ASN A 45 8.59 -11.41 4.82
CA ASN A 45 8.42 -12.86 4.66
C ASN A 45 9.59 -13.47 3.86
N PHE A 46 10.06 -12.82 2.79
CA PHE A 46 11.26 -13.25 2.05
C PHE A 46 12.53 -13.21 2.91
N GLU A 47 12.73 -12.14 3.68
CA GLU A 47 13.88 -12.03 4.60
C GLU A 47 13.87 -13.13 5.68
N VAL A 48 12.71 -13.40 6.27
CA VAL A 48 12.53 -14.49 7.24
C VAL A 48 12.79 -15.85 6.59
N ALA A 49 12.21 -16.11 5.42
CA ALA A 49 12.40 -17.37 4.71
C ALA A 49 13.88 -17.64 4.39
N ARG A 50 14.61 -16.63 3.90
CA ARG A 50 16.05 -16.73 3.63
C ARG A 50 16.84 -17.08 4.91
N ASN A 51 16.51 -16.42 6.02
CA ASN A 51 17.20 -16.69 7.29
C ASN A 51 16.93 -18.11 7.81
N LEU A 52 15.69 -18.59 7.67
CA LEU A 52 15.32 -19.96 8.06
C LEU A 52 15.98 -21.01 7.16
N GLN A 53 16.06 -20.76 5.85
CA GLN A 53 16.75 -21.64 4.90
C GLN A 53 18.24 -21.74 5.25
N LYS A 54 18.89 -20.61 5.56
CA LYS A 54 20.28 -20.57 6.04
C LYS A 54 20.48 -21.28 7.37
N ALA A 55 19.46 -21.33 8.21
CA ALA A 55 19.46 -22.09 9.46
C ALA A 55 19.20 -23.60 9.26
N GLY A 56 19.03 -24.07 8.02
CA GLY A 56 18.80 -25.48 7.70
C GLY A 56 17.38 -25.96 7.98
N ILE A 57 16.42 -25.05 8.14
CA ILE A 57 15.00 -25.40 8.31
C ILE A 57 14.43 -25.91 6.99
N SER A 58 13.56 -26.92 7.04
CA SER A 58 12.97 -27.51 5.84
C SER A 58 12.09 -26.52 5.09
N ILE A 59 12.12 -26.58 3.75
CA ILE A 59 11.32 -25.73 2.86
C ILE A 59 9.82 -25.82 3.19
N GLU A 60 9.34 -27.00 3.62
CA GLU A 60 7.96 -27.20 4.03
C GLU A 60 7.57 -26.35 5.25
N ILE A 61 8.41 -26.32 6.30
CA ILE A 61 8.17 -25.51 7.49
C ILE A 61 8.27 -24.01 7.16
N ILE A 62 9.21 -23.64 6.29
CA ILE A 62 9.38 -22.25 5.86
C ILE A 62 8.14 -21.79 5.08
N SER A 63 7.63 -22.60 4.17
CA SER A 63 6.42 -22.32 3.40
C SER A 63 5.22 -22.14 4.32
N GLN A 64 5.02 -23.04 5.29
CA GLN A 64 3.93 -22.93 6.26
C GLN A 64 4.04 -21.67 7.15
N SER A 65 5.26 -21.28 7.51
CA SER A 65 5.50 -20.15 8.43
C SER A 65 5.46 -18.78 7.75
N THR A 66 5.83 -18.71 6.47
CA THR A 66 5.98 -17.44 5.74
C THR A 66 4.89 -17.20 4.69
N GLY A 67 4.13 -18.25 4.33
CA GLY A 67 3.13 -18.20 3.27
C GLY A 67 3.72 -18.12 1.86
N LEU A 68 5.03 -18.30 1.71
CA LEU A 68 5.69 -18.39 0.40
C LEU A 68 5.51 -19.79 -0.19
N THR A 69 5.48 -19.88 -1.52
CA THR A 69 5.49 -21.19 -2.20
C THR A 69 6.85 -21.84 -2.11
N LYS A 70 6.92 -23.16 -2.35
CA LYS A 70 8.20 -23.88 -2.32
C LYS A 70 9.16 -23.34 -3.38
N GLU A 71 8.63 -23.03 -4.56
CA GLU A 71 9.38 -22.46 -5.69
C GLU A 71 9.99 -21.09 -5.30
N GLN A 72 9.19 -20.21 -4.67
CA GLN A 72 9.69 -18.93 -4.18
C GLN A 72 10.80 -19.05 -3.14
N ILE A 73 10.80 -20.12 -2.34
CA ILE A 73 11.82 -20.39 -1.32
C ILE A 73 13.07 -21.02 -1.95
N GLU A 74 12.92 -21.85 -2.98
CA GLU A 74 14.04 -22.42 -3.72
C GLU A 74 14.81 -21.33 -4.49
N GLU A 75 14.12 -20.29 -4.96
CA GLU A 75 14.72 -19.12 -5.63
C GLU A 75 15.45 -18.15 -4.67
N LEU A 76 15.40 -18.35 -3.34
CA LEU A 76 15.88 -17.37 -2.35
C LEU A 76 17.40 -17.31 -2.10
N GLU A 77 18.20 -18.08 -2.86
CA GLU A 77 19.66 -18.30 -2.72
C GLU A 77 20.44 -17.17 -1.99
#